data_AF-A0A925N3S0-F1
#
_entry.id   AF-A0A925N3S0-F1
#
_cell.length_a   1.000
_cell.length_b   1.000
_cell.length_c   1.000
_cell.angle_alpha   90.00
_cell.angle_beta   90.00
_cell.angle_gamma   90.00
#
_symmetry.space_group_name_H-M   'P 1'
#
loop_
_entity.id
_entity.type
_entity.pdbx_description
1 polymer ?
#
loop_
_entity_poly.entity_id
_entity_poly.type
_entity_poly.pdbx_seq_one_letter_code
_entity_poly.pdbx_strand_id
1 'polypeptide(L)'
;IGALTTPNPTAVGGERALQSDNPAKGVVRITRYPMLWAFALWAATHLIIAGNLGAALFMGAFLVVALAGMFSLDAKYARRVPQQWPAFARATSILPFAAIAQGRNRFAFNEIGPWRIAVAVVLWCVLVALHPPVYDVNPWRYLA
;
A
#
# COMPACT_ATOMS: atom_id res chain seq x y z
N ILE A 1 -0.46 4.29 -7.31
CA ILE A 1 -0.92 3.88 -8.67
C ILE A 1 -1.54 2.49 -8.67
N GLY A 2 -0.75 1.41 -8.51
CA GLY A 2 -1.28 0.02 -8.59
C GLY A 2 -2.50 -0.26 -7.69
N ALA A 3 -2.52 0.27 -6.46
CA ALA A 3 -3.61 0.11 -5.51
C ALA A 3 -4.94 0.77 -5.96
N LEU A 4 -4.87 1.80 -6.81
CA LEU A 4 -6.02 2.59 -7.27
C LEU A 4 -6.52 2.13 -8.65
N THR A 5 -5.62 1.60 -9.47
CA THR A 5 -5.91 1.26 -10.88
C THR A 5 -6.12 -0.24 -11.10
N THR A 6 -5.98 -1.07 -10.06
CA THR A 6 -6.24 -2.52 -10.10
C THR A 6 -7.53 -2.78 -9.33
N PRO A 7 -8.43 -3.67 -9.79
CA PRO A 7 -9.53 -4.14 -8.98
C PRO A 7 -9.00 -4.63 -7.63
N ASN A 8 -9.36 -3.93 -6.55
CA ASN A 8 -8.78 -4.13 -5.23
C ASN A 8 -9.90 -4.29 -4.19
N PRO A 9 -10.11 -5.49 -3.64
CA PRO A 9 -11.08 -5.77 -2.58
C PRO A 9 -11.01 -4.86 -1.34
N THR A 10 -9.84 -4.28 -1.06
CA THR A 10 -9.60 -3.45 0.14
C THR A 10 -9.54 -1.95 -0.18
N ALA A 11 -9.77 -1.57 -1.44
CA ALA A 11 -10.01 -0.17 -1.78
C ALA A 11 -11.39 0.27 -1.24
N VAL A 12 -11.57 1.58 -1.06
CA VAL A 12 -12.86 2.15 -0.66
C VAL A 12 -13.92 1.79 -1.70
N GLY A 13 -14.98 1.09 -1.27
CA GLY A 13 -16.04 0.59 -2.17
C GLY A 13 -15.61 -0.56 -3.10
N GLY A 14 -14.44 -1.16 -2.85
CA GLY A 14 -13.84 -2.20 -3.68
C GLY A 14 -14.34 -3.62 -3.41
N GLU A 15 -15.26 -3.81 -2.46
CA GLU A 15 -15.71 -5.13 -1.99
C GLU A 15 -16.28 -6.01 -3.10
N ARG A 16 -16.88 -5.40 -4.14
CA ARG A 16 -17.38 -6.13 -5.31
C ARG A 16 -16.29 -6.94 -6.02
N ALA A 17 -15.02 -6.53 -5.93
CA ALA A 17 -13.90 -7.27 -6.50
C ALA A 17 -13.74 -8.67 -5.87
N LEU A 18 -14.24 -8.90 -4.65
CA LEU A 18 -14.27 -10.23 -4.01
C LEU A 18 -15.15 -11.24 -4.75
N GLN A 19 -16.07 -10.80 -5.59
CA GLN A 19 -16.97 -11.66 -6.37
C GLN A 19 -16.34 -12.13 -7.69
N SER A 20 -15.16 -11.61 -8.05
CA SER A 20 -14.46 -12.06 -9.25
C SER A 20 -13.85 -13.45 -9.06
N ASP A 21 -13.67 -14.20 -10.15
CA ASP A 21 -13.04 -15.55 -10.12
C ASP A 21 -11.62 -15.52 -9.54
N ASN A 22 -10.92 -14.39 -9.67
CA ASN A 22 -9.58 -14.21 -9.12
C ASN A 22 -9.44 -12.84 -8.43
N PRO A 23 -9.86 -12.72 -7.16
CA PRO A 23 -9.83 -11.46 -6.42
C PRO A 23 -8.40 -11.06 -5.99
N ALA A 24 -7.45 -12.00 -6.02
CA ALA A 24 -6.04 -11.76 -5.71
C ALA A 24 -5.22 -11.55 -7.01
N LYS A 25 -5.30 -10.36 -7.59
CA LYS A 25 -4.67 -10.02 -8.88
C LYS A 25 -3.79 -8.76 -8.80
N GLY A 26 -2.75 -8.72 -9.63
CA GLY A 26 -1.83 -7.58 -9.72
C GLY A 26 -1.11 -7.32 -8.40
N VAL A 27 -1.07 -6.06 -7.98
CA VAL A 27 -0.40 -5.66 -6.73
C VAL A 27 -1.01 -6.31 -5.47
N VAL A 28 -2.28 -6.73 -5.53
CA VAL A 28 -2.99 -7.39 -4.42
C VAL A 28 -2.37 -8.77 -4.11
N ARG A 29 -1.67 -9.39 -5.07
CA ARG A 29 -0.90 -10.61 -4.83
C ARG A 29 0.28 -10.39 -3.89
N ILE A 30 0.87 -9.20 -3.91
CA ILE A 30 2.01 -8.84 -3.05
C ILE A 30 1.51 -8.64 -1.62
N THR A 31 0.48 -7.82 -1.44
CA THR A 31 -0.20 -7.59 -0.16
C THR A 31 -1.66 -7.24 -0.42
N ARG A 32 -2.55 -7.66 0.48
CA ARG A 32 -3.97 -7.30 0.42
C ARG A 32 -4.23 -5.83 0.76
N TYR A 33 -3.27 -5.11 1.35
CA TYR A 33 -3.40 -3.69 1.69
C TYR A 33 -2.29 -2.83 1.05
N PRO A 34 -2.21 -2.77 -0.29
CA PRO A 34 -1.12 -2.07 -0.97
C PRO A 34 -1.15 -0.55 -0.70
N MET A 35 -2.34 0.02 -0.47
CA MET A 35 -2.46 1.46 -0.16
C MET A 35 -1.97 1.79 1.25
N LEU A 36 -2.34 0.99 2.26
CA LEU A 36 -1.86 1.21 3.63
C LEU A 36 -0.36 1.00 3.74
N TRP A 37 0.22 0.06 2.98
CA TRP A 37 1.67 -0.09 2.91
C TRP A 37 2.36 1.12 2.25
N ALA A 38 1.76 1.73 1.23
CA ALA A 38 2.30 2.96 0.67
C ALA A 38 2.29 4.11 1.70
N PHE A 39 1.22 4.26 2.49
CA PHE A 39 1.19 5.24 3.58
C PHE A 39 2.16 4.91 4.70
N ALA A 40 2.30 3.64 5.08
CA ALA A 40 3.24 3.22 6.11
C ALA A 40 4.69 3.49 5.68
N LEU A 41 5.07 3.11 4.45
CA LEU A 41 6.42 3.37 3.92
C LEU A 41 6.70 4.86 3.80
N TRP A 42 5.75 5.63 3.25
CA TRP A 42 5.86 7.09 3.17
C TRP A 42 6.05 7.71 4.55
N ALA A 43 5.19 7.39 5.52
CA ALA A 43 5.25 7.93 6.88
C ALA A 43 6.55 7.51 7.59
N ALA A 44 7.00 6.26 7.43
CA ALA A 44 8.25 5.78 8.01
C ALA A 44 9.46 6.55 7.46
N THR A 45 9.56 6.74 6.14
CA THR A 45 10.65 7.52 5.54
C THR A 45 10.64 8.96 6.05
N HIS A 46 9.47 9.60 6.15
CA HIS A 46 9.36 10.98 6.64
C HIS A 46 9.65 11.10 8.13
N LEU A 47 9.32 10.06 8.92
CA LEU A 47 9.62 10.02 10.34
C LEU A 47 11.13 9.97 10.61
N ILE A 48 11.89 9.23 9.79
CA ILE A 48 13.37 9.14 9.91
C ILE A 48 14.03 10.51 9.70
N ILE A 49 13.49 11.32 8.79
CA ILE A 49 14.04 12.64 8.45
C ILE A 49 13.29 13.79 9.17
N ALA A 50 12.40 13.48 10.11
CA ALA A 50 11.60 14.48 10.79
C ALA A 50 12.49 15.41 11.62
N GLY A 51 12.57 16.68 11.22
CA GLY A 51 13.44 17.68 11.88
C GLY A 51 12.84 18.32 13.13
N ASN A 52 11.61 17.97 13.51
CA ASN A 52 10.95 18.51 14.71
C ASN A 52 9.86 17.56 15.25
N LEU A 53 9.45 17.80 16.50
CA LEU A 53 8.48 16.97 17.21
C LEU A 53 7.10 16.96 16.54
N GLY A 54 6.64 18.10 16.01
CA GLY A 54 5.33 18.18 15.35
C GLY A 54 5.24 17.26 14.13
N ALA A 55 6.25 17.33 13.26
CA ALA A 55 6.38 16.45 12.10
C ALA A 55 6.51 14.98 12.53
N ALA A 56 7.29 14.69 13.57
CA ALA A 56 7.46 13.33 14.07
C ALA A 56 6.14 12.74 14.61
N LEU A 57 5.36 13.51 15.38
CA LEU A 57 4.05 13.08 15.88
C LEU A 57 3.06 12.85 14.74
N PHE A 58 3.04 13.75 13.76
CA PHE A 58 2.17 13.62 12.60
C PHE A 58 2.50 12.34 11.80
N MET A 59 3.77 12.15 11.42
CA MET A 59 4.19 10.96 10.66
C MET A 59 4.05 9.67 11.49
N GLY A 60 4.36 9.72 12.79
CA GLY A 60 4.16 8.61 13.71
C GLY A 60 2.69 8.19 13.81
N ALA A 61 1.77 9.14 13.92
CA ALA A 61 0.33 8.85 13.93
C ALA A 61 -0.12 8.19 12.63
N PHE A 62 0.32 8.69 11.47
CA PHE A 62 0.03 8.06 10.17
C PHE A 62 0.59 6.64 10.08
N LEU A 63 1.82 6.41 10.54
CA LEU A 63 2.45 5.10 10.54
C LEU A 63 1.67 4.09 11.41
N VAL A 64 1.32 4.48 12.63
CA VAL A 64 0.53 3.65 13.56
C VAL A 64 -0.83 3.33 12.97
N VAL A 65 -1.56 4.33 12.48
CA VAL A 65 -2.89 4.13 11.89
C VAL A 65 -2.81 3.25 10.65
N ALA A 66 -1.80 3.42 9.79
CA ALA A 66 -1.65 2.60 8.60
C ALA A 66 -1.40 1.12 8.94
N LEU A 67 -0.51 0.84 9.90
CA LEU A 67 -0.17 -0.53 10.29
C LEU A 67 -1.28 -1.20 11.11
N ALA A 68 -1.77 -0.54 12.17
CA ALA A 68 -2.86 -1.07 13.00
C ALA A 68 -4.17 -1.18 12.21
N GLY A 69 -4.38 -0.24 11.27
CA GLY A 69 -5.54 -0.21 10.39
C GLY A 69 -5.69 -1.48 9.55
N MET A 70 -4.60 -2.11 9.11
CA MET A 70 -4.65 -3.36 8.34
C MET A 70 -5.33 -4.49 9.12
N PHE A 71 -4.97 -4.67 10.40
CA PHE A 71 -5.60 -5.69 11.26
C PHE A 71 -7.05 -5.34 11.60
N SER A 72 -7.33 -4.07 11.87
CA SER A 72 -8.69 -3.58 12.11
C SER A 72 -9.60 -3.81 10.90
N LEU A 73 -9.09 -3.55 9.69
CA LEU A 73 -9.82 -3.79 8.45
C LEU A 73 -10.03 -5.28 8.20
N ASP A 74 -9.04 -6.13 8.47
CA ASP A 74 -9.20 -7.59 8.36
C ASP A 74 -10.38 -8.07 9.22
N ALA A 75 -10.46 -7.62 10.47
CA ALA A 75 -11.56 -7.94 11.37
C ALA A 75 -12.91 -7.38 10.88
N LYS A 76 -12.93 -6.16 10.34
CA LYS A 76 -14.16 -5.55 9.77
C LYS A 76 -14.63 -6.28 8.53
N TYR A 77 -13.74 -6.64 7.61
CA TYR A 77 -14.10 -7.36 6.39
C TYR A 77 -14.55 -8.79 6.69
N ALA A 78 -13.90 -9.49 7.64
CA ALA A 78 -14.35 -10.80 8.10
C ALA A 78 -15.80 -10.79 8.62
N ARG A 79 -16.25 -9.68 9.20
CA ARG A 79 -17.64 -9.49 9.67
C ARG A 79 -18.59 -9.02 8.56
N ARG A 80 -18.13 -8.15 7.65
CA ARG A 80 -18.95 -7.54 6.60
C ARG A 80 -19.25 -8.48 5.43
N VAL A 81 -18.28 -9.30 5.04
CA VAL A 81 -18.36 -10.22 3.89
C VAL A 81 -17.86 -11.62 4.30
N PRO A 82 -18.52 -12.27 5.27
CA PRO A 82 -18.03 -13.48 5.93
C PRO A 82 -17.91 -14.69 4.98
N GLN A 83 -18.65 -14.70 3.87
CA GLN A 83 -18.63 -15.80 2.90
C GLN A 83 -17.42 -15.71 1.96
N GLN A 84 -17.05 -14.51 1.48
CA GLN A 84 -15.96 -14.33 0.52
C GLN A 84 -14.60 -14.07 1.20
N TRP A 85 -14.59 -13.35 2.32
CA TRP A 85 -13.35 -12.87 2.94
C TRP A 85 -12.37 -13.98 3.34
N PRO A 86 -12.79 -15.09 3.97
CA PRO A 86 -11.85 -16.12 4.42
C PRO A 86 -11.03 -16.72 3.27
N ALA A 87 -11.65 -16.94 2.10
CA ALA A 87 -10.96 -17.46 0.93
C ALA A 87 -9.92 -16.45 0.40
N PHE A 88 -10.31 -15.18 0.26
CA PHE A 88 -9.41 -14.11 -0.17
C PHE A 88 -8.24 -13.89 0.80
N ALA A 89 -8.52 -13.88 2.10
CA ALA A 89 -7.51 -13.75 3.15
C ALA A 89 -6.54 -14.94 3.16
N ARG A 90 -7.02 -16.17 2.91
CA ARG A 90 -6.15 -17.35 2.75
C ARG A 90 -5.29 -17.31 1.49
N ALA A 91 -5.69 -16.63 0.43
CA ALA A 91 -4.90 -16.49 -0.81
C ALA A 91 -3.92 -15.30 -0.80
N THR A 92 -4.02 -14.40 0.19
CA THR A 92 -3.23 -13.16 0.25
C THR A 92 -2.58 -12.96 1.62
N SER A 93 -1.84 -11.87 1.83
CA SER A 93 -1.20 -11.56 3.11
C SER A 93 -1.27 -10.07 3.42
N ILE A 94 -1.28 -9.70 4.69
CA ILE A 94 -1.00 -8.32 5.13
C ILE A 94 0.47 -8.00 4.86
N LEU A 95 1.38 -8.86 5.33
CA LEU A 95 2.81 -8.70 5.11
C LEU A 95 3.14 -8.91 3.61
N PRO A 96 3.82 -7.96 2.95
CA PRO A 96 4.17 -8.07 1.54
C PRO A 96 4.95 -9.35 1.25
N PHE A 97 4.63 -9.99 0.12
CA PHE A 97 5.25 -11.22 -0.38
C PHE A 97 5.09 -12.48 0.49
N ALA A 98 4.58 -12.39 1.72
CA ALA A 98 4.49 -13.55 2.59
C ALA A 98 3.56 -14.66 2.06
N ALA A 99 2.45 -14.32 1.39
CA ALA A 99 1.59 -15.32 0.75
C ALA A 99 2.28 -16.02 -0.43
N ILE A 100 3.18 -15.31 -1.12
CA ILE A 100 3.95 -15.85 -2.24
C ILE A 100 5.05 -16.79 -1.71
N ALA A 101 5.79 -16.34 -0.69
CA ALA A 101 6.82 -17.16 -0.04
C ALA A 101 6.23 -18.46 0.57
N GLN A 102 4.99 -18.41 1.05
CA GLN A 102 4.27 -19.57 1.59
C GLN A 102 3.60 -20.45 0.52
N GLY A 103 3.75 -20.15 -0.77
CA GLY A 103 3.13 -20.91 -1.86
C GLY A 103 1.61 -20.77 -1.99
N ARG A 104 0.97 -19.90 -1.19
CA ARG A 104 -0.49 -19.63 -1.25
C ARG A 104 -0.87 -18.76 -2.44
N ASN A 105 0.11 -18.08 -3.03
CA ASN A 105 -0.03 -17.22 -4.19
C ASN A 105 1.29 -17.24 -5.00
N ARG A 106 1.30 -16.59 -6.17
CA ARG A 106 2.50 -16.45 -7.00
C ARG A 106 2.80 -14.99 -7.32
N PHE A 107 4.06 -14.68 -7.54
CA PHE A 107 4.42 -13.41 -8.13
C PHE A 107 4.08 -13.40 -9.62
N ALA A 108 3.37 -12.38 -10.09
CA ALA A 108 2.94 -12.26 -11.48
C ALA A 108 3.25 -10.85 -11.99
N PHE A 109 4.51 -10.63 -12.41
CA PHE A 109 4.98 -9.31 -12.85
C PHE A 109 4.12 -8.71 -13.98
N ASN A 110 3.71 -9.55 -14.93
CA ASN A 110 2.88 -9.14 -16.07
C ASN A 110 1.51 -8.57 -15.65
N GLU A 111 1.00 -8.91 -14.46
CA GLU A 111 -0.28 -8.36 -13.96
C GLU A 111 -0.15 -6.94 -13.38
N ILE A 112 1.07 -6.49 -13.07
CA ILE A 112 1.31 -5.15 -12.53
C ILE A 112 1.12 -4.11 -13.65
N GLY A 113 1.57 -4.44 -14.86
CA GLY A 113 1.51 -3.55 -16.02
C GLY A 113 2.67 -2.53 -16.00
N PRO A 114 3.60 -2.57 -16.98
CA PRO A 114 4.80 -1.72 -16.97
C PRO A 114 4.48 -0.23 -16.98
N TRP A 115 3.36 0.17 -17.61
CA TRP A 115 2.91 1.57 -17.61
C TRP A 115 2.68 2.12 -16.20
N ARG A 116 2.20 1.29 -15.25
CA ARG A 116 1.96 1.73 -13.86
C ARG A 116 3.27 2.02 -13.14
N ILE A 117 4.31 1.26 -13.45
CA ILE A 117 5.66 1.47 -12.92
C ILE A 117 6.21 2.77 -13.50
N ALA A 118 6.11 2.97 -14.82
CA ALA A 118 6.54 4.20 -15.47
C ALA A 118 5.84 5.44 -14.88
N VAL A 119 4.51 5.41 -14.75
CA VAL A 119 3.73 6.50 -14.13
C VAL A 119 4.13 6.71 -12.67
N ALA A 120 4.35 5.64 -11.90
CA ALA A 120 4.78 5.76 -10.50
C ALA A 120 6.16 6.44 -10.39
N VAL A 121 7.11 6.08 -11.25
CA VAL A 121 8.45 6.70 -11.29
C VAL A 121 8.34 8.17 -11.68
N VAL A 122 7.59 8.51 -12.73
CA VAL A 122 7.38 9.89 -13.16
C VAL A 122 6.77 10.73 -12.04
N LEU A 123 5.69 10.25 -11.42
CA LEU A 123 5.04 10.95 -10.31
C LEU A 123 5.97 11.11 -9.11
N TRP A 124 6.76 10.09 -8.79
CA TRP A 124 7.76 10.19 -7.73
C TRP A 124 8.81 11.26 -8.04
N CYS A 125 9.38 11.28 -9.25
CA CYS A 125 10.33 12.32 -9.68
C CYS A 125 9.72 13.72 -9.57
N VAL A 126 8.47 13.89 -10.03
CA VAL A 126 7.76 15.18 -9.95
C VAL A 126 7.54 15.60 -8.50
N LEU A 127 7.05 14.70 -7.64
CA LEU A 127 6.82 15.01 -6.22
C LEU A 127 8.12 15.37 -5.50
N VAL A 128 9.20 14.65 -5.77
CA VAL A 128 10.51 14.95 -5.19
C VAL A 128 11.07 16.28 -5.69
N ALA A 129 10.93 16.59 -6.99
CA ALA A 129 11.35 17.88 -7.56
C ALA A 129 10.52 19.06 -7.02
N LEU A 130 9.24 18.85 -6.75
CA LEU A 130 8.35 19.86 -6.17
C LEU A 130 8.46 19.97 -4.64
N HIS A 131 9.19 19.06 -3.99
CA HIS A 131 9.28 19.06 -2.54
C HIS A 131 9.96 20.32 -1.97
N PRO A 132 11.12 20.81 -2.51
CA PRO A 132 11.70 22.06 -2.06
C PRO A 132 10.80 23.29 -2.26
N PRO A 133 10.25 23.59 -3.45
CA PRO A 133 9.47 24.81 -3.64
C PRO A 133 8.12 24.80 -2.90
N VAL A 134 7.57 23.62 -2.56
CA VAL A 134 6.27 23.51 -1.88
C VAL A 134 6.41 23.42 -0.36
N TYR A 135 7.44 22.72 0.13
CA TYR A 135 7.59 22.41 1.56
C TYR A 135 8.87 22.98 2.19
N ASP A 136 9.69 23.71 1.42
CA ASP A 136 10.98 24.29 1.85
C ASP A 136 11.96 23.25 2.45
N VAL A 137 11.82 22.00 2.03
CA VAL A 137 12.65 20.88 2.47
C VAL A 137 13.24 20.22 1.25
N ASN A 138 14.57 20.07 1.20
CA ASN A 138 15.26 19.41 0.11
C ASN A 138 15.48 17.91 0.41
N PRO A 139 14.83 16.98 -0.32
CA PRO A 139 14.98 15.55 -0.11
C PRO A 139 16.41 15.03 -0.36
N TRP A 140 17.21 15.75 -1.16
CA TRP A 140 18.57 15.39 -1.55
C TRP A 140 19.65 15.91 -0.61
N ARG A 141 19.28 16.63 0.46
CA ARG A 141 20.23 17.29 1.36
C ARG A 141 21.29 16.36 1.96
N TYR A 142 21.01 15.07 2.07
CA TYR A 142 21.91 14.07 2.67
C TYR A 142 22.71 13.23 1.64
N LEU A 143 22.55 13.50 0.34
CA LEU A 143 23.24 12.79 -0.75
C LEU A 143 24.36 13.64 -1.39
N ALA A 144 24.71 14.77 -0.76
CA ALA A 144 25.78 15.68 -1.17
C ALA A 144 26.77 15.89 -0.03
#